data_AF-A0A171KRD1-F1
#
_entry.id   AF-A0A171KRD1-F1
#
_cell.length_a   1.000
_cell.length_b   1.000
_cell.length_c   1.000
_cell.angle_alpha   90.00
_cell.angle_beta   90.00
_cell.angle_gamma   90.00
#
_symmetry.space_group_name_H-M   'P 1'
#
loop_
_entity.id
_entity.type
_entity.pdbx_description
1 polymer ?
#
loop_
_entity_poly.entity_id
_entity_poly.type
_entity_poly.pdbx_seq_one_letter_code
_entity_poly.pdbx_strand_id
1 'polypeptide(L)'
;MMGVPVYPLRADADLKSLLARLSDKRIVLVDNMGLSQRDRKVASQLALLHQEGMRVRRLLVLNAAGQGDTLEEVVQAYAAGAAMAGCIITKLDEASRSGTVLDAAIRHGLAVHYVAHGQKVPEDLSLPSAESLVDGALHPAGGSSGLYAPDAAGLAALLHHADVQARERTGQGEAALGQWLPWLLHSQQAGEEGSAAAAFVSGAAWMRADPASRLAFDAWKTWVAAGQASAGKACLPAHALASAWARAAGDAVVTACDRVLLAVHGQAALDPELPRTILEGVLLASDRGHMLAAPAPVLAGPFGRLGVPQTSAGAAQENRQAALSPAESMASRAQGMAWLDGELSQARAVHMLDPFDGAPWTPGQAPAHGLPAGSFWMAACPPDVRLIAAGEEQPVMATALADSLASLPLPLAMSPGWDEMAAGWWGAGVALAGLDREASDRRCLESAREAPPAGMAAGSLSGLRLLVLRHVDGEAEGRPGVQMMLSNVPASLADNARLAAWWLYAQRMRRAFGLMSQAWKGLGRAVNMAVGDEASAAGQQSRLTETMRMRALLAGQMGALGWQAIHAGHAEPLRRALEAAAGWDREDSAWRTMDALWRLFALQAMNTGLSASLSASPGLQA
;
A
#
# COMPACT_ATOMS: atom_id res chain seq x y z
N MET A 1 1.37 -13.02 -51.94
CA MET A 1 2.42 -12.26 -52.66
C MET A 1 1.74 -11.08 -53.34
N MET A 2 2.14 -9.83 -53.06
CA MET A 2 1.41 -8.59 -53.38
C MET A 2 1.23 -8.25 -54.89
N GLY A 3 1.53 -9.18 -55.82
CA GLY A 3 1.39 -8.94 -57.26
C GLY A 3 2.30 -7.83 -57.83
N VAL A 4 3.29 -7.35 -57.06
CA VAL A 4 4.21 -6.27 -57.47
C VAL A 4 5.41 -6.87 -58.20
N PRO A 5 5.77 -6.38 -59.41
CA PRO A 5 6.98 -6.80 -60.12
C PRO A 5 8.25 -6.50 -59.33
N VAL A 6 9.15 -7.48 -59.23
CA VAL A 6 10.43 -7.36 -58.51
C VAL A 6 11.58 -7.40 -59.50
N TYR A 7 12.48 -6.42 -59.41
CA TYR A 7 13.67 -6.31 -60.27
C TYR A 7 14.93 -6.41 -59.40
N PRO A 8 15.68 -7.52 -59.44
CA PRO A 8 16.92 -7.64 -58.67
C PRO A 8 18.02 -6.77 -59.30
N LEU A 9 18.74 -6.02 -58.47
CA LEU A 9 19.94 -5.28 -58.89
C LEU A 9 21.18 -6.16 -58.66
N ARG A 10 21.93 -6.45 -59.72
CA ARG A 10 23.20 -7.20 -59.64
C ARG A 10 24.32 -6.27 -59.18
N ALA A 11 25.38 -6.83 -58.58
CA ALA A 11 26.49 -6.06 -58.01
C ALA A 11 27.26 -5.19 -59.03
N ASP A 12 27.20 -5.53 -60.31
CA ASP A 12 27.80 -4.86 -61.46
C ASP A 12 26.83 -3.93 -62.21
N ALA A 13 25.56 -3.87 -61.78
CA ALA A 13 24.51 -3.13 -62.46
C ALA A 13 24.33 -1.71 -61.89
N ASP A 14 24.07 -0.75 -62.76
CA ASP A 14 23.81 0.64 -62.41
C ASP A 14 22.33 0.88 -62.05
N LEU A 15 22.08 1.33 -60.82
CA LEU A 15 20.74 1.64 -60.31
C LEU A 15 20.04 2.74 -61.15
N LYS A 16 20.79 3.73 -61.64
CA LYS A 16 20.24 4.82 -62.47
C LYS A 16 19.65 4.29 -63.78
N SER A 17 20.37 3.40 -64.45
CA SER A 17 19.92 2.74 -65.67
C SER A 17 18.67 1.87 -65.46
N LEU A 18 18.57 1.17 -64.31
CA LEU A 18 17.37 0.41 -63.96
C LEU A 18 16.17 1.32 -63.70
N LEU A 19 16.34 2.40 -62.94
CA LEU A 19 15.27 3.36 -62.67
C LEU A 19 14.77 4.06 -63.95
N ALA A 20 15.65 4.34 -64.90
CA ALA A 20 15.27 4.90 -66.20
C ALA A 20 14.33 3.96 -67.00
N ARG A 21 14.57 2.65 -66.93
CA ARG A 21 13.70 1.63 -67.54
C ARG A 21 12.34 1.49 -66.87
N LEU A 22 12.23 1.91 -65.61
CA LEU A 22 11.00 1.90 -64.82
C LEU A 22 10.32 3.27 -64.78
N SER A 23 10.69 4.18 -65.69
CA SER A 23 10.15 5.55 -65.74
C SER A 23 8.66 5.62 -66.05
N ASP A 24 8.07 4.55 -66.58
CA ASP A 24 6.63 4.39 -66.79
C ASP A 24 5.87 4.06 -65.49
N LYS A 25 6.57 3.75 -64.38
CA LYS A 25 5.97 3.43 -63.09
C LYS A 25 5.76 4.67 -62.24
N ARG A 26 4.59 4.76 -61.60
CA ARG A 26 4.26 5.87 -60.67
C ARG A 26 5.12 5.85 -59.40
N ILE A 27 5.42 4.66 -58.87
CA ILE A 27 6.20 4.46 -57.64
C ILE A 27 7.11 3.27 -57.85
N VAL A 28 8.39 3.44 -57.53
CA VAL A 28 9.38 2.36 -57.46
C VAL A 28 9.89 2.32 -56.02
N LEU A 29 9.68 1.20 -55.33
CA LEU A 29 10.21 0.95 -54.00
C LEU A 29 11.57 0.26 -54.13
N VAL A 30 12.61 0.88 -53.57
CA VAL A 30 13.95 0.32 -53.54
C VAL A 30 14.16 -0.29 -52.16
N ASP A 31 14.06 -1.62 -52.09
CA ASP A 31 14.46 -2.36 -50.89
C ASP A 31 15.98 -2.53 -50.91
N ASN A 32 16.61 -2.39 -49.74
CA ASN A 32 18.06 -2.41 -49.62
C ASN A 32 18.50 -3.33 -48.48
N MET A 33 19.78 -3.70 -48.47
CA MET A 33 20.29 -4.54 -47.39
C MET A 33 20.26 -3.76 -46.07
N GLY A 34 19.69 -4.37 -45.04
CA GLY A 34 19.80 -3.90 -43.67
C GLY A 34 21.25 -4.07 -43.18
N LEU A 35 21.99 -2.97 -43.14
CA LEU A 35 23.33 -2.93 -42.56
C LEU A 35 23.26 -2.45 -41.11
N SER A 36 24.24 -2.83 -40.31
CA SER A 36 24.46 -2.16 -39.02
C SER A 36 24.91 -0.72 -39.30
N GLN A 37 24.44 0.21 -38.46
CA GLN A 37 24.86 1.61 -38.47
C GLN A 37 26.37 1.81 -38.32
N ARG A 38 27.09 0.81 -37.79
CA ARG A 38 28.55 0.81 -37.63
C ARG A 38 29.28 0.15 -38.80
N ASP A 39 28.57 -0.40 -39.78
CA ASP A 39 29.19 -1.01 -40.95
C ASP A 39 29.75 0.08 -41.88
N ARG A 40 31.00 -0.08 -42.30
CA ARG A 40 31.67 0.84 -43.25
C ARG A 40 30.95 0.91 -44.60
N LYS A 41 30.18 -0.13 -44.95
CA LYS A 41 29.40 -0.19 -46.18
C LYS A 41 28.20 0.77 -46.20
N VAL A 42 27.76 1.30 -45.05
CA VAL A 42 26.66 2.28 -44.99
C VAL A 42 26.92 3.47 -45.90
N ALA A 43 28.13 4.05 -45.84
CA ALA A 43 28.50 5.17 -46.69
C ALA A 43 28.43 4.84 -48.19
N SER A 44 28.88 3.64 -48.58
CA SER A 44 28.83 3.19 -49.98
C SER A 44 27.40 2.97 -50.48
N GLN A 45 26.51 2.46 -49.64
CA GLN A 45 25.09 2.27 -49.95
C GLN A 45 24.35 3.60 -50.07
N LEU A 46 24.66 4.56 -49.20
CA LEU A 46 24.12 5.92 -49.28
C LEU A 46 24.58 6.64 -50.56
N ALA A 47 25.85 6.50 -50.93
CA ALA A 47 26.38 7.07 -52.17
C ALA A 47 25.69 6.52 -53.42
N LEU A 48 25.38 5.22 -53.46
CA LEU A 48 24.61 4.60 -54.56
C LEU A 48 23.20 5.19 -54.68
N LEU A 49 22.54 5.49 -53.55
CA LEU A 49 21.20 6.07 -53.53
C LEU A 49 21.18 7.59 -53.80
N HIS A 50 22.34 8.26 -53.75
CA HIS A 50 22.49 9.70 -53.90
C HIS A 50 23.25 10.13 -55.18
N GLN A 51 23.27 9.28 -56.20
CA GLN A 51 23.90 9.62 -57.48
C GLN A 51 23.21 10.82 -58.17
N GLU A 52 24.02 11.70 -58.76
CA GLU A 52 23.51 12.89 -59.45
C GLU A 52 22.51 12.56 -60.58
N GLY A 53 21.40 13.29 -60.58
CA GLY A 53 20.31 13.11 -61.52
C GLY A 53 19.28 12.04 -61.14
N MET A 54 19.45 11.33 -60.02
CA MET A 54 18.44 10.43 -59.47
C MET A 54 17.50 11.15 -58.50
N ARG A 55 16.18 10.96 -58.68
CA ARG A 55 15.15 11.51 -57.77
C ARG A 55 14.70 10.44 -56.76
N VAL A 56 15.57 10.07 -55.82
CA VAL A 56 15.27 9.08 -54.78
C VAL A 56 14.89 9.79 -53.46
N ARG A 57 13.69 9.51 -52.94
CA ARG A 57 13.27 9.95 -51.60
C ARG A 57 13.64 8.88 -50.59
N ARG A 58 14.55 9.21 -49.66
CA ARG A 58 15.02 8.26 -48.63
C ARG A 58 14.18 8.37 -47.37
N LEU A 59 13.66 7.24 -46.90
CA LEU A 59 12.98 7.12 -45.62
C LEU A 59 13.84 6.26 -44.68
N LEU A 60 14.09 6.76 -43.47
CA LEU A 60 14.75 5.98 -42.43
C LEU A 60 13.75 5.06 -41.75
N VAL A 61 14.05 3.78 -41.60
CA VAL A 61 13.19 2.87 -40.85
C VAL A 61 13.76 2.74 -39.44
N LEU A 62 13.05 3.26 -38.45
CA LEU A 62 13.45 3.26 -37.04
C LEU A 62 12.68 2.17 -36.28
N ASN A 63 13.40 1.37 -35.49
CA ASN A 63 12.80 0.35 -34.64
C ASN A 63 12.35 0.99 -33.31
N ALA A 64 11.05 1.02 -33.04
CA ALA A 64 10.48 1.61 -31.83
C ALA A 64 10.96 0.94 -30.53
N ALA A 65 11.31 -0.35 -30.58
CA ALA A 65 11.86 -1.08 -29.44
C ALA A 65 13.38 -0.85 -29.24
N GLY A 66 14.00 0.02 -30.05
CA GLY A 66 15.41 0.37 -29.95
C GLY A 66 15.74 1.25 -28.73
N GLN A 67 16.92 1.03 -28.15
CA GLN A 67 17.47 1.92 -27.13
C GLN A 67 17.82 3.29 -27.74
N GLY A 68 17.65 4.37 -26.96
CA GLY A 68 17.89 5.74 -27.41
C GLY A 68 19.27 5.95 -28.05
N ASP A 69 20.35 5.48 -27.41
CA ASP A 69 21.71 5.62 -27.93
C ASP A 69 21.89 4.91 -29.29
N THR A 70 21.29 3.73 -29.45
CA THR A 70 21.32 2.99 -30.71
C THR A 70 20.55 3.72 -31.81
N LEU A 71 19.38 4.28 -31.48
CA LEU A 71 18.59 5.07 -32.42
C LEU A 71 19.33 6.33 -32.85
N GLU A 72 20.03 6.99 -31.93
CA GLU A 72 20.88 8.14 -32.21
C GLU A 72 22.00 7.79 -33.19
N GLU A 73 22.75 6.70 -32.95
CA GLU A 73 23.79 6.23 -33.88
C GLU A 73 23.22 5.91 -35.27
N VAL A 74 22.05 5.29 -35.32
CA VAL A 74 21.36 4.97 -36.59
C VAL A 74 21.03 6.25 -37.34
N VAL A 75 20.43 7.23 -36.69
CA VAL A 75 20.08 8.50 -37.35
C VAL A 75 21.34 9.20 -37.85
N GLN A 76 22.39 9.30 -37.04
CA GLN A 76 23.65 9.94 -37.44
C GLN A 76 24.32 9.24 -38.63
N ALA A 77 24.40 7.90 -38.62
CA ALA A 77 25.03 7.15 -39.69
C ALA A 77 24.29 7.27 -41.03
N TYR A 78 22.95 7.30 -41.01
CA TYR A 78 22.12 7.31 -42.22
C TYR A 78 21.69 8.70 -42.72
N ALA A 79 21.77 9.71 -41.86
CA ALA A 79 21.57 11.12 -42.23
C ALA A 79 22.82 11.75 -42.88
N ALA A 80 23.99 11.15 -42.70
CA ALA A 80 25.24 11.66 -43.26
C ALA A 80 25.20 11.78 -44.81
N GLY A 81 25.51 12.98 -45.32
CA GLY A 81 25.78 13.21 -46.74
C GLY A 81 24.58 13.56 -47.64
N ALA A 82 23.33 13.57 -47.14
CA ALA A 82 22.16 13.96 -47.93
C ALA A 82 20.90 14.23 -47.09
N ALA A 83 19.94 15.00 -47.63
CA ALA A 83 18.64 15.23 -47.00
C ALA A 83 17.76 13.97 -46.97
N MET A 84 17.16 13.65 -45.82
CA MET A 84 16.18 12.57 -45.66
C MET A 84 14.77 13.09 -45.89
N ALA A 85 13.89 12.28 -46.49
CA ALA A 85 12.49 12.66 -46.65
C ALA A 85 11.70 12.52 -45.35
N GLY A 86 12.21 11.74 -44.39
CA GLY A 86 11.58 11.46 -43.11
C GLY A 86 11.89 10.04 -42.63
N CYS A 87 11.07 9.50 -41.74
CA CYS A 87 11.19 8.17 -41.20
C CYS A 87 9.88 7.37 -41.21
N ILE A 88 10.01 6.06 -41.00
CA ILE A 88 8.95 5.11 -40.68
C ILE A 88 9.31 4.53 -39.32
N ILE A 89 8.37 4.55 -38.37
CA ILE A 89 8.56 3.91 -37.07
C ILE A 89 7.97 2.50 -37.15
N THR A 90 8.76 1.47 -36.87
CA THR A 90 8.34 0.07 -36.96
C THR A 90 8.38 -0.61 -35.60
N LYS A 91 7.70 -1.76 -35.48
CA LYS A 91 7.67 -2.57 -34.25
C LYS A 91 7.13 -1.79 -33.06
N LEU A 92 6.16 -0.91 -33.30
CA LEU A 92 5.57 -0.08 -32.25
C LEU A 92 4.82 -0.92 -31.21
N ASP A 93 4.30 -2.07 -31.62
CA ASP A 93 3.68 -3.10 -30.78
C ASP A 93 4.67 -3.87 -29.89
N GLU A 94 5.94 -3.94 -30.28
CA GLU A 94 7.01 -4.55 -29.49
C GLU A 94 7.67 -3.56 -28.52
N ALA A 95 7.38 -2.26 -28.66
CA ALA A 95 8.04 -1.21 -27.90
C ALA A 95 7.43 -1.06 -26.50
N SER A 96 8.19 -1.44 -25.47
CA SER A 96 7.82 -1.19 -24.07
C SER A 96 7.81 0.30 -23.71
N ARG A 97 8.65 1.10 -24.39
CA ARG A 97 8.72 2.56 -24.30
C ARG A 97 9.02 3.14 -25.68
N SER A 98 8.03 3.80 -26.29
CA SER A 98 8.16 4.43 -27.62
C SER A 98 8.71 5.86 -27.57
N GLY A 99 8.86 6.45 -26.38
CA GLY A 99 9.35 7.82 -26.23
C GLY A 99 10.75 8.06 -26.82
N THR A 100 11.65 7.06 -26.77
CA THR A 100 13.02 7.19 -27.29
C THR A 100 13.09 7.34 -28.80
N VAL A 101 12.20 6.66 -29.55
CA VAL A 101 12.15 6.79 -31.01
C VAL A 101 11.49 8.10 -31.43
N LEU A 102 10.51 8.59 -30.67
CA LEU A 102 9.91 9.90 -30.90
C LEU A 102 10.90 11.03 -30.62
N ASP A 103 11.64 10.94 -29.51
CA ASP A 103 12.71 11.89 -29.17
C ASP A 103 13.75 11.99 -30.31
N ALA A 104 14.26 10.85 -30.80
CA ALA A 104 15.20 10.83 -31.91
C ALA A 104 14.60 11.45 -33.19
N ALA A 105 13.35 11.12 -33.53
CA ALA A 105 12.69 11.71 -34.70
C ALA A 105 12.52 13.23 -34.56
N ILE A 106 12.14 13.72 -33.38
CA ILE A 106 11.95 15.15 -33.08
C ILE A 106 13.28 15.90 -33.13
N ARG A 107 14.31 15.43 -32.42
CA ARG A 107 15.62 16.10 -32.33
C ARG A 107 16.31 16.23 -33.69
N HIS A 108 16.11 15.25 -34.57
CA HIS A 108 16.69 15.25 -35.92
C HIS A 108 15.72 15.79 -36.99
N GLY A 109 14.55 16.31 -36.62
CA GLY A 109 13.58 16.89 -37.55
C GLY A 109 13.05 15.91 -38.59
N LEU A 110 12.96 14.62 -38.27
CA LEU A 110 12.50 13.57 -39.18
C LEU A 110 10.98 13.52 -39.20
N ALA A 111 10.37 13.87 -40.34
CA ALA A 111 8.94 13.70 -40.54
C ALA A 111 8.55 12.21 -40.51
N VAL A 112 7.68 11.80 -39.59
CA VAL A 112 7.14 10.44 -39.55
C VAL A 112 6.10 10.30 -40.66
N HIS A 113 6.32 9.38 -41.62
CA HIS A 113 5.39 9.15 -42.73
C HIS A 113 4.44 7.98 -42.47
N TYR A 114 4.93 6.93 -41.80
CA TYR A 114 4.16 5.73 -41.48
C TYR A 114 4.60 5.14 -40.13
N VAL A 115 3.70 4.38 -39.52
CA VAL A 115 3.95 3.59 -38.32
C VAL A 115 3.50 2.16 -38.54
N ALA A 116 4.30 1.18 -38.11
CA ALA A 116 3.97 -0.24 -38.18
C ALA A 116 3.80 -0.82 -36.76
N HIS A 117 2.69 -1.53 -36.56
CA HIS A 117 2.25 -2.04 -35.25
C HIS A 117 1.90 -3.54 -35.28
N GLY A 118 2.50 -4.30 -36.21
CA GLY A 118 2.29 -5.74 -36.34
C GLY A 118 2.96 -6.33 -37.58
N GLN A 119 2.61 -7.58 -37.90
CA GLN A 119 3.26 -8.40 -38.94
C GLN A 119 2.40 -8.62 -40.19
N LYS A 120 1.12 -8.25 -40.19
CA LYS A 120 0.20 -8.45 -41.32
C LYS A 120 0.39 -7.36 -42.38
N VAL A 121 0.41 -7.79 -43.64
CA VAL A 121 0.63 -6.91 -44.79
C VAL A 121 -0.62 -6.94 -45.67
N PRO A 122 -1.25 -5.77 -45.95
CA PRO A 122 -0.84 -4.40 -45.63
C PRO A 122 -1.44 -3.81 -44.32
N GLU A 123 -2.19 -4.59 -43.55
CA GLU A 123 -3.11 -4.10 -42.52
C GLU A 123 -2.41 -3.36 -41.36
N ASP A 124 -1.21 -3.80 -40.98
CA ASP A 124 -0.53 -3.30 -39.77
C ASP A 124 0.39 -2.08 -40.03
N LEU A 125 0.26 -1.42 -41.19
CA LEU A 125 0.96 -0.18 -41.55
C LEU A 125 -0.03 0.99 -41.67
N SER A 126 0.12 2.02 -40.84
CA SER A 126 -0.81 3.15 -40.78
C SER A 126 -0.12 4.51 -40.88
N LEU A 127 -0.90 5.56 -41.15
CA LEU A 127 -0.44 6.94 -41.06
C LEU A 127 -0.30 7.36 -39.59
N PRO A 128 0.73 8.13 -39.23
CA PRO A 128 0.93 8.56 -37.85
C PRO A 128 -0.13 9.58 -37.43
N SER A 129 -0.61 9.43 -36.19
CA SER A 129 -1.33 10.48 -35.47
C SER A 129 -0.42 11.02 -34.38
N ALA A 130 -0.17 12.33 -34.36
CA ALA A 130 0.67 12.97 -33.35
C ALA A 130 0.11 12.74 -31.94
N GLU A 131 -1.20 12.90 -31.77
CA GLU A 131 -1.92 12.64 -30.53
C GLU A 131 -1.72 11.18 -30.08
N SER A 132 -1.96 10.21 -30.96
CA SER A 132 -1.81 8.78 -30.63
C SER A 132 -0.37 8.40 -30.27
N LEU A 133 0.63 9.01 -30.91
CA LEU A 133 2.04 8.73 -30.64
C LEU A 133 2.49 9.34 -29.31
N VAL A 134 2.08 10.59 -29.05
CA VAL A 134 2.38 11.28 -27.79
C VAL A 134 1.68 10.57 -26.63
N ASP A 135 0.39 10.26 -26.75
CA ASP A 135 -0.35 9.53 -25.74
C ASP A 135 0.27 8.16 -25.49
N GLY A 136 0.62 7.40 -26.52
CA GLY A 136 1.28 6.10 -26.36
C GLY A 136 2.66 6.18 -25.69
N ALA A 137 3.40 7.26 -25.89
CA ALA A 137 4.71 7.48 -25.27
C ALA A 137 4.62 8.00 -23.83
N LEU A 138 3.57 8.75 -23.50
CA LEU A 138 3.33 9.33 -22.17
C LEU A 138 2.40 8.47 -21.30
N HIS A 139 1.74 7.46 -21.86
CA HIS A 139 0.91 6.54 -21.11
C HIS A 139 1.80 5.79 -20.10
N PRO A 140 1.53 5.87 -18.79
CA PRO A 140 2.24 5.05 -17.83
C PRO A 140 1.90 3.59 -18.14
N ALA A 141 2.89 2.84 -18.63
CA ALA A 141 2.71 1.41 -18.90
C ALA A 141 2.16 0.74 -17.64
N GLY A 142 0.88 0.36 -17.70
CA GLY A 142 0.17 -0.21 -16.57
C GLY A 142 0.95 -1.39 -15.99
N GLY A 143 1.45 -1.24 -14.77
CA GLY A 143 1.92 -2.35 -13.94
C GLY A 143 3.32 -2.90 -14.19
N SER A 144 4.11 -2.43 -15.16
CA SER A 144 5.53 -2.80 -15.25
C SER A 144 6.41 -1.67 -14.73
N SER A 145 6.67 -1.69 -13.41
CA SER A 145 7.97 -1.21 -12.89
C SER A 145 9.05 -1.73 -13.84
N GLY A 146 9.94 -0.85 -14.32
CA GLY A 146 11.00 -1.27 -15.24
C GLY A 146 11.66 -2.55 -14.73
N LEU A 147 11.84 -3.56 -15.57
CA LEU A 147 12.39 -4.88 -15.18
C LEU A 147 13.74 -4.78 -14.43
N TYR A 148 14.42 -3.63 -14.57
CA TYR A 148 15.69 -3.29 -13.92
C TYR A 148 15.62 -2.01 -13.08
N ALA A 149 14.46 -1.39 -12.94
CA ALA A 149 14.26 -0.30 -11.99
C ALA A 149 13.99 -0.94 -10.62
N PRO A 150 14.87 -0.73 -9.64
CA PRO A 150 14.57 -1.21 -8.30
C PRO A 150 13.27 -0.54 -7.83
N ASP A 151 12.36 -1.32 -7.25
CA ASP A 151 11.22 -0.76 -6.53
C ASP A 151 11.73 0.10 -5.35
N ALA A 152 10.87 0.92 -4.75
CA ALA A 152 11.30 1.83 -3.67
C ALA A 152 12.05 1.08 -2.55
N ALA A 153 11.64 -0.15 -2.24
CA ALA A 153 12.31 -1.03 -1.28
C ALA A 153 13.67 -1.55 -1.79
N GLY A 154 13.79 -1.94 -3.05
CA GLY A 154 15.02 -2.38 -3.69
C GLY A 154 16.03 -1.23 -3.85
N LEU A 155 15.56 -0.02 -4.13
CA LEU A 155 16.40 1.18 -4.23
C LEU A 155 16.94 1.52 -2.86
N ALA A 156 16.10 1.44 -1.83
CA ALA A 156 16.51 1.57 -0.45
C ALA A 156 17.57 0.55 -0.04
N ALA A 157 17.41 -0.71 -0.46
CA ALA A 157 18.36 -1.77 -0.19
C ALA A 157 19.72 -1.54 -0.90
N LEU A 158 19.70 -1.10 -2.16
CA LEU A 158 20.91 -0.77 -2.93
C LEU A 158 21.65 0.43 -2.34
N LEU A 159 20.93 1.49 -1.97
CA LEU A 159 21.50 2.67 -1.33
C LEU A 159 22.05 2.35 0.05
N HIS A 160 21.36 1.53 0.84
CA HIS A 160 21.87 1.03 2.11
C HIS A 160 23.17 0.23 1.91
N HIS A 161 23.25 -0.60 0.87
CA HIS A 161 24.45 -1.35 0.55
C HIS A 161 25.63 -0.45 0.13
N ALA A 162 25.36 0.58 -0.67
CA ALA A 162 26.36 1.58 -1.05
C ALA A 162 26.90 2.35 0.16
N ASP A 163 26.02 2.72 1.10
CA ASP A 163 26.37 3.37 2.37
C ASP A 163 27.24 2.45 3.27
N VAL A 164 26.87 1.18 3.41
CA VAL A 164 27.67 0.18 4.14
C VAL A 164 29.07 0.03 3.52
N GLN A 165 29.18 -0.11 2.19
CA GLN A 165 30.49 -0.21 1.53
C GLN A 165 31.30 1.09 1.62
N ALA A 166 30.66 2.26 1.59
CA ALA A 166 31.33 3.54 1.73
C ALA A 166 31.92 3.70 3.15
N ARG A 167 31.17 3.28 4.18
CA ARG A 167 31.62 3.26 5.57
C ARG A 167 32.83 2.35 5.78
N GLU A 168 32.81 1.16 5.19
CA GLU A 168 33.92 0.20 5.26
C GLU A 168 35.22 0.74 4.60
N ARG A 169 35.10 1.58 3.57
CA ARG A 169 36.27 2.11 2.83
C ARG A 169 36.86 3.39 3.41
N THR A 170 36.08 4.26 4.02
CA THR A 170 36.52 5.65 4.32
C THR A 170 36.41 6.06 5.77
N GLY A 171 35.68 5.34 6.64
CA GLY A 171 35.47 5.76 8.03
C GLY A 171 34.76 7.12 8.21
N GLN A 172 34.27 7.74 7.12
CA GLN A 172 33.70 9.09 7.08
C GLN A 172 32.34 9.11 6.35
N GLY A 173 31.39 8.27 6.78
CA GLY A 173 30.06 8.17 6.16
C GLY A 173 29.18 9.42 6.37
N GLU A 174 29.43 10.22 7.41
CA GLU A 174 28.60 11.37 7.83
C GLU A 174 28.67 12.58 6.89
N ALA A 175 29.86 12.95 6.44
CA ALA A 175 30.04 14.13 5.59
C ALA A 175 29.57 13.89 4.15
N ALA A 176 29.65 12.64 3.67
CA ALA A 176 29.19 12.30 2.34
C ALA A 176 27.67 12.45 2.25
N LEU A 177 26.87 11.70 3.01
CA LEU A 177 25.40 11.67 2.88
C LEU A 177 24.71 13.03 3.06
N GLY A 178 25.22 13.91 3.94
CA GLY A 178 24.75 15.29 4.07
C GLY A 178 24.94 16.14 2.81
N GLN A 179 25.94 15.83 1.97
CA GLN A 179 26.16 16.47 0.66
C GLN A 179 25.22 15.94 -0.42
N TRP A 180 24.76 14.69 -0.33
CA TRP A 180 23.85 14.08 -1.33
C TRP A 180 22.38 14.28 -0.98
N LEU A 181 22.03 14.54 0.28
CA LEU A 181 20.63 14.72 0.70
C LEU A 181 19.88 15.80 -0.12
N PRO A 182 20.46 17.00 -0.36
CA PRO A 182 19.83 18.00 -1.23
C PRO A 182 19.66 17.51 -2.68
N TRP A 183 20.58 16.67 -3.17
CA TRP A 183 20.52 16.09 -4.52
C TRP A 183 19.54 14.92 -4.63
N LEU A 184 19.36 14.14 -3.58
CA LEU A 184 18.43 13.01 -3.51
C LEU A 184 16.98 13.47 -3.28
N LEU A 185 16.81 14.62 -2.62
CA LEU A 185 15.53 15.27 -2.35
C LEU A 185 15.11 16.23 -3.48
N HIS A 186 15.69 16.14 -4.69
CA HIS A 186 15.47 17.10 -5.78
C HIS A 186 13.99 17.49 -5.94
N SER A 187 13.70 18.69 -5.45
CA SER A 187 12.42 19.35 -5.42
C SER A 187 12.09 19.94 -6.78
N GLN A 188 10.90 19.66 -7.30
CA GLN A 188 10.33 20.35 -8.47
C GLN A 188 9.97 21.82 -8.20
N GLN A 189 10.34 22.42 -7.07
CA GLN A 189 10.11 23.84 -6.82
C GLN A 189 11.36 24.49 -6.25
N ALA A 190 11.95 25.37 -7.07
CA ALA A 190 12.99 26.30 -6.67
C ALA A 190 12.41 27.31 -5.66
N GLY A 191 12.63 27.03 -4.37
CA GLY A 191 12.28 27.91 -3.25
C GLY A 191 12.85 27.35 -1.96
N GLU A 192 14.01 27.89 -1.54
CA GLU A 192 14.69 27.63 -0.26
C GLU A 192 15.23 26.20 -0.03
N GLU A 193 16.41 25.90 -0.59
CA GLU A 193 17.19 24.66 -0.38
C GLU A 193 17.41 24.28 1.11
N GLY A 194 17.30 25.23 2.05
CA GLY A 194 17.36 24.98 3.49
C GLY A 194 16.07 24.40 4.11
N SER A 195 14.92 24.56 3.45
CA SER A 195 13.60 24.17 3.97
C SER A 195 13.35 22.66 3.85
N ALA A 196 13.72 22.03 2.72
CA ALA A 196 13.52 20.60 2.48
C ALA A 196 14.35 19.70 3.41
N ALA A 197 15.62 20.06 3.65
CA ALA A 197 16.48 19.34 4.58
C ALA A 197 15.98 19.46 6.04
N ALA A 198 15.53 20.65 6.44
CA ALA A 198 14.94 20.87 7.76
C ALA A 198 13.62 20.10 7.94
N ALA A 199 12.77 20.07 6.90
CA ALA A 199 11.55 19.28 6.88
C ALA A 199 11.87 17.78 7.05
N PHE A 200 12.86 17.26 6.31
CA PHE A 200 13.30 15.87 6.45
C PHE A 200 13.81 15.55 7.87
N VAL A 201 14.66 16.40 8.46
CA VAL A 201 15.17 16.20 9.83
C VAL A 201 14.02 16.17 10.85
N SER A 202 13.08 17.09 10.73
CA SER A 202 11.90 17.18 11.60
C SER A 202 10.98 15.96 11.43
N GLY A 203 10.73 15.53 10.20
CA GLY A 203 9.98 14.31 9.90
C GLY A 203 10.66 13.05 10.44
N ALA A 204 11.98 12.92 10.27
CA ALA A 204 12.74 11.79 10.82
C ALA A 204 12.74 11.77 12.35
N ALA A 205 12.76 12.95 13.01
CA ALA A 205 12.60 13.05 14.46
C ALA A 205 11.21 12.58 14.90
N TRP A 206 10.17 13.01 14.19
CA TRP A 206 8.80 12.55 14.42
C TRP A 206 8.67 11.03 14.26
N MET A 207 9.24 10.46 13.20
CA MET A 207 9.20 9.02 12.93
C MET A 207 9.88 8.18 14.01
N ARG A 208 10.90 8.74 14.69
CA ARG A 208 11.55 8.12 15.85
C ARG A 208 10.76 8.27 17.14
N ALA A 209 9.84 9.22 17.22
CA ALA A 209 9.00 9.46 18.39
C ALA A 209 7.66 8.71 18.31
N ASP A 210 7.04 8.69 17.14
CA ASP A 210 5.74 8.06 16.90
C ASP A 210 5.82 6.52 17.02
N PRO A 211 5.02 5.87 17.89
CA PRO A 211 5.06 4.42 18.09
C PRO A 211 4.81 3.64 16.80
N ALA A 212 3.80 4.02 16.00
CA ALA A 212 3.44 3.28 14.80
C ALA A 212 4.56 3.33 13.75
N SER A 213 5.17 4.50 13.58
CA SER A 213 6.32 4.71 12.70
C SER A 213 7.55 3.92 13.13
N ARG A 214 7.89 3.93 14.42
CA ARG A 214 9.05 3.19 14.94
C ARG A 214 8.93 1.69 14.68
N LEU A 215 7.78 1.11 15.01
CA LEU A 215 7.52 -0.32 14.80
C LEU A 215 7.56 -0.68 13.30
N ALA A 216 6.98 0.16 12.45
CA ALA A 216 7.02 -0.01 10.99
C ALA A 216 8.47 0.01 10.48
N PHE A 217 9.26 1.00 10.88
CA PHE A 217 10.64 1.17 10.44
C PHE A 217 11.55 0.04 10.93
N ASP A 218 11.40 -0.39 12.18
CA ASP A 218 12.17 -1.51 12.74
C ASP A 218 11.82 -2.84 12.05
N ALA A 219 10.55 -3.15 11.81
CA ALA A 219 10.20 -4.34 11.04
C ALA A 219 10.67 -4.27 9.60
N TRP A 220 10.59 -3.11 8.94
CA TRP A 220 11.10 -2.94 7.59
C TRP A 220 12.62 -3.16 7.52
N LYS A 221 13.41 -2.63 8.45
CA LYS A 221 14.85 -2.95 8.54
C LYS A 221 15.10 -4.45 8.68
N THR A 222 14.29 -5.11 9.50
CA THR A 222 14.38 -6.57 9.72
C THR A 222 14.04 -7.34 8.45
N TRP A 223 13.02 -6.89 7.71
CA TRP A 223 12.62 -7.43 6.39
C TRP A 223 13.71 -7.29 5.34
N VAL A 224 14.31 -6.09 5.23
CA VAL A 224 15.42 -5.83 4.29
C VAL A 224 16.67 -6.65 4.67
N ALA A 225 17.02 -6.69 5.95
CA ALA A 225 18.15 -7.48 6.43
C ALA A 225 17.96 -8.99 6.21
N ALA A 226 16.73 -9.50 6.38
CA ALA A 226 16.40 -10.87 6.03
C ALA A 226 16.62 -11.13 4.53
N GLY A 227 16.17 -10.20 3.68
CA GLY A 227 16.39 -10.21 2.23
C GLY A 227 17.86 -10.34 1.78
N GLN A 228 18.79 -9.84 2.59
CA GLN A 228 20.23 -9.78 2.29
C GLN A 228 21.05 -10.91 2.94
N ALA A 229 20.49 -11.63 3.91
CA ALA A 229 21.22 -12.65 4.64
C ALA A 229 21.40 -13.92 3.78
N SER A 230 22.66 -14.29 3.49
CA SER A 230 22.98 -15.66 3.10
C SER A 230 22.47 -16.62 4.18
N ALA A 231 21.93 -17.77 3.78
CA ALA A 231 21.21 -18.73 4.62
C ALA A 231 21.93 -18.96 5.98
N GLY A 232 21.46 -18.30 7.05
CA GLY A 232 22.07 -18.49 8.38
C GLY A 232 21.82 -17.43 9.46
N LYS A 233 21.36 -16.20 9.13
CA LYS A 233 21.05 -15.19 10.16
C LYS A 233 19.58 -15.31 10.60
N ALA A 234 19.34 -15.58 11.89
CA ALA A 234 18.01 -15.76 12.44
C ALA A 234 17.22 -14.42 12.41
N CYS A 235 16.18 -14.35 11.57
CA CYS A 235 15.15 -13.33 11.69
C CYS A 235 14.30 -13.62 12.93
N LEU A 236 13.86 -12.59 13.65
CA LEU A 236 12.90 -12.77 14.74
C LEU A 236 11.60 -13.36 14.16
N PRO A 237 11.02 -14.40 14.79
CA PRO A 237 9.77 -14.98 14.32
C PRO A 237 8.62 -13.96 14.45
N ALA A 238 7.67 -14.02 13.52
CA ALA A 238 6.50 -13.16 13.43
C ALA A 238 5.74 -13.07 14.76
N HIS A 239 5.62 -14.19 15.49
CA HIS A 239 5.01 -14.22 16.83
C HIS A 239 5.71 -13.31 17.84
N ALA A 240 7.04 -13.33 17.90
CA ALA A 240 7.78 -12.52 18.86
C ALA A 240 7.59 -11.02 18.58
N LEU A 241 7.57 -10.63 17.30
CA LEU A 241 7.31 -9.25 16.90
C LEU A 241 5.87 -8.82 17.22
N ALA A 242 4.88 -9.66 16.89
CA ALA A 242 3.48 -9.40 17.20
C ALA A 242 3.23 -9.19 18.70
N SER A 243 3.75 -10.09 19.56
CA SER A 243 3.65 -9.94 21.02
C SER A 243 4.39 -8.69 21.51
N ALA A 244 5.58 -8.40 20.98
CA ALA A 244 6.32 -7.19 21.36
C ALA A 244 5.55 -5.90 20.98
N TRP A 245 4.92 -5.88 19.81
CA TRP A 245 4.12 -4.75 19.33
C TRP A 245 2.85 -4.55 20.14
N ALA A 246 2.15 -5.63 20.49
CA ALA A 246 0.98 -5.58 21.36
C ALA A 246 1.34 -5.01 22.74
N ARG A 247 2.41 -5.50 23.36
CA ARG A 247 2.89 -4.99 24.67
C ARG A 247 3.33 -3.53 24.59
N ALA A 248 4.11 -3.17 23.57
CA ALA A 248 4.55 -1.79 23.37
C ALA A 248 3.37 -0.83 23.18
N ALA A 249 2.32 -1.26 22.46
CA ALA A 249 1.09 -0.49 22.35
C ALA A 249 0.40 -0.33 23.71
N GLY A 250 0.32 -1.40 24.52
CA GLY A 250 -0.23 -1.38 25.88
C GLY A 250 0.54 -0.45 26.84
N ASP A 251 1.87 -0.46 26.79
CA ASP A 251 2.72 0.41 27.62
C ASP A 251 2.58 1.89 27.22
N ALA A 252 2.45 2.17 25.92
CA ALA A 252 2.25 3.54 25.41
C ALA A 252 0.92 4.17 25.87
N VAL A 253 -0.07 3.37 26.27
CA VAL A 253 -1.37 3.86 26.77
C VAL A 253 -1.25 4.49 28.14
N VAL A 254 -0.37 3.95 28.99
CA VAL A 254 -0.21 4.37 30.39
C VAL A 254 0.21 5.85 30.48
N THR A 255 0.90 6.35 29.45
CA THR A 255 1.39 7.73 29.39
C THR A 255 0.51 8.68 28.58
N ALA A 256 -0.40 8.17 27.74
CA ALA A 256 -1.11 8.96 26.72
C ALA A 256 -2.65 8.97 26.83
N CYS A 257 -3.28 8.00 27.52
CA CYS A 257 -4.71 7.70 27.43
C CYS A 257 -5.33 7.21 28.76
N ASP A 258 -6.67 7.07 28.81
CA ASP A 258 -7.43 6.53 29.96
C ASP A 258 -7.29 4.98 30.08
N ARG A 259 -6.12 4.41 29.79
CA ARG A 259 -5.84 2.96 29.81
C ARG A 259 -6.76 2.10 28.92
N VAL A 260 -7.43 2.71 27.94
CA VAL A 260 -8.26 2.03 26.95
C VAL A 260 -7.65 2.15 25.56
N LEU A 261 -7.62 1.04 24.84
CA LEU A 261 -7.26 0.93 23.43
C LEU A 261 -8.49 0.58 22.61
N LEU A 262 -8.56 1.14 21.40
CA LEU A 262 -9.50 0.72 20.38
C LEU A 262 -8.79 -0.30 19.50
N ALA A 263 -9.27 -1.54 19.50
CA ALA A 263 -8.80 -2.58 18.60
C ALA A 263 -9.72 -2.61 17.38
N VAL A 264 -9.32 -1.92 16.31
CA VAL A 264 -10.13 -1.80 15.08
C VAL A 264 -9.87 -2.99 14.18
N HIS A 265 -10.91 -3.79 13.94
CA HIS A 265 -10.87 -4.93 13.03
C HIS A 265 -11.29 -4.49 11.63
N GLY A 266 -10.71 -5.13 10.63
CA GLY A 266 -11.08 -4.95 9.24
C GLY A 266 -10.24 -5.81 8.31
N GLN A 267 -10.44 -5.59 7.03
CA GLN A 267 -9.92 -6.47 6.00
C GLN A 267 -9.59 -5.71 4.71
N ALA A 268 -8.63 -6.24 3.94
CA ALA A 268 -8.20 -5.71 2.66
C ALA A 268 -7.99 -6.83 1.64
N ALA A 269 -8.53 -6.67 0.43
CA ALA A 269 -8.26 -7.59 -0.65
C ALA A 269 -6.81 -7.43 -1.16
N LEU A 270 -6.13 -8.54 -1.44
CA LEU A 270 -4.76 -8.58 -1.98
C LEU A 270 -4.71 -8.81 -3.49
N ASP A 271 -5.83 -8.62 -4.20
CA ASP A 271 -5.89 -8.74 -5.65
C ASP A 271 -5.08 -7.61 -6.35
N PRO A 272 -4.43 -7.89 -7.50
CA PRO A 272 -4.33 -9.19 -8.18
C PRO A 272 -3.13 -10.06 -7.76
N GLU A 273 -2.28 -9.62 -6.82
CA GLU A 273 -1.05 -10.33 -6.45
C GLU A 273 -1.31 -11.71 -5.83
N LEU A 274 -2.30 -11.78 -4.92
CA LEU A 274 -2.77 -13.02 -4.33
C LEU A 274 -4.28 -13.14 -4.58
N PRO A 275 -4.68 -13.77 -5.70
CA PRO A 275 -6.08 -13.88 -6.08
C PRO A 275 -6.94 -14.46 -4.96
N ARG A 276 -8.10 -13.84 -4.70
CA ARG A 276 -9.09 -14.32 -3.71
C ARG A 276 -8.54 -14.42 -2.28
N THR A 277 -7.51 -13.63 -1.98
CA THR A 277 -6.89 -13.59 -0.65
C THR A 277 -7.21 -12.27 0.03
N ILE A 278 -7.64 -12.36 1.29
CA ILE A 278 -7.98 -11.25 2.15
C ILE A 278 -6.92 -11.18 3.25
N LEU A 279 -6.39 -9.97 3.47
CA LEU A 279 -5.60 -9.63 4.64
C LEU A 279 -6.53 -9.03 5.69
N GLU A 280 -6.86 -9.81 6.70
CA GLU A 280 -7.50 -9.33 7.92
C GLU A 280 -6.45 -8.73 8.85
N GLY A 281 -6.81 -7.69 9.60
CA GLY A 281 -5.91 -7.08 10.55
C GLY A 281 -6.63 -6.45 11.73
N VAL A 282 -5.88 -6.31 12.82
CA VAL A 282 -6.30 -5.55 14.00
C VAL A 282 -5.36 -4.38 14.16
N LEU A 283 -5.91 -3.16 14.09
CA LEU A 283 -5.19 -1.91 14.32
C LEU A 283 -5.47 -1.46 15.76
N LEU A 284 -4.43 -1.38 16.58
CA LEU A 284 -4.50 -0.82 17.92
C LEU A 284 -4.35 0.69 17.83
N ALA A 285 -5.34 1.40 18.35
CA ALA A 285 -5.35 2.85 18.47
C ALA A 285 -5.66 3.31 19.89
N SER A 286 -5.21 4.51 20.22
CA SER A 286 -5.68 5.21 21.42
C SER A 286 -7.16 5.55 21.36
N ASP A 287 -7.76 5.79 22.52
CA ASP A 287 -9.10 6.38 22.70
C ASP A 287 -9.26 7.79 22.12
N ARG A 288 -8.17 8.41 21.64
CA ARG A 288 -8.11 9.73 20.98
C ARG A 288 -7.86 9.67 19.47
N GLY A 289 -7.77 8.47 18.90
CA GLY A 289 -7.68 8.33 17.46
C GLY A 289 -6.26 8.16 16.87
N HIS A 290 -5.22 8.06 17.70
CA HIS A 290 -3.84 7.81 17.25
C HIS A 290 -3.56 6.30 17.11
N MET A 291 -3.05 5.87 15.97
CA MET A 291 -2.63 4.47 15.76
C MET A 291 -1.31 4.18 16.45
N LEU A 292 -1.18 2.97 17.01
CA LEU A 292 -0.01 2.53 17.77
C LEU A 292 0.64 1.30 17.13
N ALA A 293 -0.14 0.26 16.84
CA ALA A 293 0.39 -1.01 16.34
C ALA A 293 -0.63 -1.80 15.54
N ALA A 294 -0.16 -2.74 14.72
CA ALA A 294 -0.97 -3.70 13.98
C ALA A 294 -0.47 -5.15 14.21
N PRO A 295 -0.67 -5.71 15.42
CA PRO A 295 0.03 -6.93 15.85
C PRO A 295 -0.58 -8.24 15.33
N ALA A 296 -1.83 -8.24 14.84
CA ALA A 296 -2.58 -9.47 14.59
C ALA A 296 -3.12 -9.58 13.15
N PRO A 297 -2.26 -9.65 12.12
CA PRO A 297 -2.70 -9.91 10.76
C PRO A 297 -3.07 -11.38 10.56
N VAL A 298 -4.07 -11.64 9.72
CA VAL A 298 -4.45 -12.97 9.26
C VAL A 298 -4.65 -12.95 7.75
N LEU A 299 -3.96 -13.82 7.03
CA LEU A 299 -4.17 -14.04 5.61
C LEU A 299 -5.21 -15.14 5.43
N ALA A 300 -6.36 -14.82 4.85
CA ALA A 300 -7.43 -15.77 4.55
C ALA A 300 -7.58 -15.91 3.04
N GLY A 301 -7.49 -17.14 2.52
CA GLY A 301 -7.61 -17.38 1.08
C GLY A 301 -7.78 -18.86 0.73
N PRO A 302 -7.59 -19.25 -0.53
CA PRO A 302 -7.71 -20.65 -0.99
C PRO A 302 -6.76 -21.61 -0.28
N PHE A 303 -5.65 -21.11 0.26
CA PHE A 303 -4.67 -21.87 1.04
C PHE A 303 -5.05 -22.06 2.52
N GLY A 304 -6.21 -21.56 2.95
CA GLY A 304 -6.67 -21.59 4.34
C GLY A 304 -6.49 -20.23 5.02
N ARG A 305 -6.42 -20.24 6.36
CA ARG A 305 -6.11 -19.04 7.16
C ARG A 305 -4.72 -19.17 7.77
N LEU A 306 -3.91 -18.14 7.57
CA LEU A 306 -2.56 -18.03 8.08
C LEU A 306 -2.47 -16.79 8.98
N GLY A 307 -2.56 -17.01 10.29
CA GLY A 307 -2.35 -15.98 11.30
C GLY A 307 -0.95 -16.02 11.91
N VAL A 308 -0.67 -15.04 12.77
CA VAL A 308 0.49 -15.12 13.65
C VAL A 308 0.19 -16.16 14.75
N PRO A 309 1.07 -17.16 14.97
CA PRO A 309 0.82 -18.20 15.96
C PRO A 309 0.82 -17.58 17.36
N GLN A 310 -0.01 -18.10 18.26
CA GLN A 310 -0.20 -17.56 19.61
C GLN A 310 0.81 -18.10 20.63
N THR A 311 1.56 -19.15 20.26
CA THR A 311 2.64 -19.74 21.05
C THR A 311 3.79 -20.16 20.14
N SER A 312 5.00 -20.28 20.71
CA SER A 312 6.17 -20.82 20.01
C SER A 312 5.96 -22.26 19.51
N ALA A 313 5.14 -23.05 20.20
CA ALA A 313 4.76 -24.40 19.79
C ALA A 313 3.75 -24.40 18.62
N GLY A 314 2.82 -23.44 18.59
CA GLY A 314 1.86 -23.26 17.49
C GLY A 314 2.52 -22.90 16.15
N ALA A 315 3.69 -22.24 16.19
CA ALA A 315 4.47 -21.91 15.00
C ALA A 315 4.91 -23.15 14.20
N ALA A 316 5.07 -24.30 14.85
CA ALA A 316 5.49 -25.56 14.23
C ALA A 316 4.33 -26.44 13.72
N GLN A 317 3.09 -26.20 14.18
CA GLN A 317 1.97 -27.15 14.03
C GLN A 317 0.90 -26.70 13.02
N GLU A 318 0.85 -25.42 12.65
CA GLU A 318 -0.16 -24.84 11.74
C GLU A 318 0.16 -25.03 10.26
N ASN A 319 0.40 -26.27 9.84
CA ASN A 319 0.45 -26.64 8.43
C ASN A 319 -0.70 -27.60 8.13
N ARG A 320 -1.93 -27.06 7.98
CA ARG A 320 -3.03 -27.79 7.34
C ARG A 320 -3.85 -26.92 6.40
N GLN A 321 -3.76 -27.32 5.15
CA GLN A 321 -4.56 -26.92 4.00
C GLN A 321 -5.98 -27.48 4.15
N ALA A 322 -6.91 -26.63 4.56
CA ALA A 322 -8.32 -26.69 4.20
C ALA A 322 -8.91 -25.29 4.37
N ALA A 323 -9.88 -24.92 3.54
CA ALA A 323 -10.70 -23.75 3.82
C ALA A 323 -11.44 -24.01 5.13
N LEU A 324 -11.22 -23.16 6.14
CA LEU A 324 -11.90 -23.28 7.42
C LEU A 324 -13.40 -23.03 7.22
N SER A 325 -14.22 -23.82 7.89
CA SER A 325 -15.66 -23.55 7.97
C SER A 325 -15.92 -22.17 8.60
N PRO A 326 -17.10 -21.57 8.39
CA PRO A 326 -17.47 -20.32 9.07
C PRO A 326 -17.31 -20.40 10.59
N ALA A 327 -17.67 -21.54 11.19
CA ALA A 327 -17.53 -21.79 12.63
C ALA A 327 -16.06 -21.76 13.09
N GLU A 328 -15.15 -22.41 12.36
CA GLU A 328 -13.73 -22.42 12.69
C GLU A 328 -13.08 -21.04 12.47
N SER A 329 -13.53 -20.28 11.47
CA SER A 329 -13.07 -18.92 11.23
C SER A 329 -13.47 -17.98 12.39
N MET A 330 -14.70 -18.12 12.91
CA MET A 330 -15.13 -17.39 14.11
C MET A 330 -14.37 -17.80 15.36
N ALA A 331 -14.13 -19.10 15.57
CA ALA A 331 -13.33 -19.59 16.69
C ALA A 331 -11.89 -19.06 16.64
N SER A 332 -11.28 -19.04 15.44
CA SER A 332 -9.95 -18.45 15.22
C SER A 332 -9.92 -16.96 15.56
N ARG A 333 -10.95 -16.20 15.17
CA ARG A 333 -11.08 -14.77 15.54
C ARG A 333 -11.17 -14.59 17.05
N ALA A 334 -12.03 -15.38 17.72
CA ALA A 334 -12.17 -15.33 19.18
C ALA A 334 -10.85 -15.64 19.90
N GLN A 335 -10.11 -16.66 19.44
CA GLN A 335 -8.79 -16.97 19.98
C GLN A 335 -7.82 -15.80 19.79
N GLY A 336 -7.81 -15.18 18.61
CA GLY A 336 -6.96 -14.01 18.33
C GLY A 336 -7.27 -12.81 19.23
N MET A 337 -8.56 -12.56 19.50
CA MET A 337 -8.99 -11.50 20.43
C MET A 337 -8.54 -11.80 21.86
N ALA A 338 -8.77 -13.03 22.35
CA ALA A 338 -8.36 -13.45 23.69
C ALA A 338 -6.84 -13.39 23.89
N TRP A 339 -6.07 -13.78 22.86
CA TRP A 339 -4.61 -13.64 22.88
C TRP A 339 -4.19 -12.16 22.98
N LEU A 340 -4.79 -11.28 22.18
CA LEU A 340 -4.47 -9.86 22.19
C LEU A 340 -4.79 -9.21 23.55
N ASP A 341 -5.95 -9.53 24.13
CA ASP A 341 -6.33 -9.10 25.47
C ASP A 341 -5.33 -9.58 26.54
N GLY A 342 -4.81 -10.80 26.39
CA GLY A 342 -3.79 -11.35 27.27
C GLY A 342 -2.43 -10.65 27.17
N GLU A 343 -2.04 -10.20 25.98
CA GLU A 343 -0.80 -9.43 25.76
C GLU A 343 -0.90 -8.01 26.32
N LEU A 344 -2.10 -7.43 26.35
CA LEU A 344 -2.37 -6.06 26.81
C LEU A 344 -2.52 -5.96 28.34
N SER A 345 -1.59 -6.53 29.11
CA SER A 345 -1.70 -6.59 30.58
C SER A 345 -1.93 -5.25 31.32
N GLN A 346 -1.52 -4.12 30.75
CA GLN A 346 -1.64 -2.77 31.34
C GLN A 346 -2.80 -1.92 30.79
N ALA A 347 -3.48 -2.40 29.74
CA ALA A 347 -4.52 -1.65 29.02
C ALA A 347 -5.73 -2.54 28.71
N ARG A 348 -6.90 -1.94 28.48
CA ARG A 348 -8.10 -2.68 28.06
C ARG A 348 -8.37 -2.42 26.59
N ALA A 349 -8.50 -3.47 25.79
CA ALA A 349 -8.95 -3.31 24.41
C ALA A 349 -10.48 -3.29 24.32
N VAL A 350 -11.02 -2.39 23.52
CA VAL A 350 -12.40 -2.40 23.03
C VAL A 350 -12.36 -2.76 21.55
N HIS A 351 -12.85 -3.94 21.22
CA HIS A 351 -12.82 -4.49 19.87
C HIS A 351 -13.92 -3.88 19.01
N MET A 352 -13.54 -3.18 17.95
CA MET A 352 -14.45 -2.53 17.00
C MET A 352 -14.66 -3.43 15.79
N LEU A 353 -15.85 -3.98 15.66
CA LEU A 353 -16.15 -5.08 14.75
C LEU A 353 -17.10 -4.67 13.63
N ASP A 354 -16.97 -5.35 12.50
CA ASP A 354 -17.92 -5.26 11.38
C ASP A 354 -19.28 -5.87 11.73
N PRO A 355 -20.34 -5.62 10.94
CA PRO A 355 -21.67 -6.17 11.21
C PRO A 355 -21.60 -7.70 11.26
N PHE A 356 -22.36 -8.30 12.17
CA PHE A 356 -22.53 -9.75 12.21
C PHE A 356 -23.17 -10.24 10.89
N ASP A 357 -22.71 -11.37 10.37
CA ASP A 357 -23.08 -11.95 9.07
C ASP A 357 -24.58 -12.34 8.99
N GLY A 358 -25.49 -11.35 8.94
CA GLY A 358 -26.94 -11.49 8.69
C GLY A 358 -27.72 -12.42 9.64
N ALA A 359 -27.05 -13.10 10.57
CA ALA A 359 -27.65 -14.05 11.49
C ALA A 359 -28.31 -13.27 12.65
N PRO A 360 -29.52 -13.67 13.07
CA PRO A 360 -30.20 -13.02 14.18
C PRO A 360 -29.35 -13.14 15.45
N TRP A 361 -29.00 -12.00 16.01
CA TRP A 361 -28.18 -11.93 17.22
C TRP A 361 -29.04 -12.18 18.46
N THR A 362 -28.60 -13.10 19.33
CA THR A 362 -29.20 -13.32 20.66
C THR A 362 -28.13 -13.26 21.74
N PRO A 363 -28.36 -12.56 22.86
CA PRO A 363 -27.45 -12.61 24.00
C PRO A 363 -27.35 -14.03 24.55
N GLY A 364 -26.12 -14.41 24.93
CA GLY A 364 -25.75 -15.81 25.23
C GLY A 364 -25.04 -16.50 24.06
N GLN A 365 -25.24 -16.02 22.82
CA GLN A 365 -24.55 -16.52 21.63
C GLN A 365 -23.30 -15.72 21.25
N ALA A 366 -22.78 -14.85 22.13
CA ALA A 366 -21.53 -14.13 21.88
C ALA A 366 -20.37 -15.04 21.44
N PRO A 367 -20.15 -16.23 22.06
CA PRO A 367 -19.17 -17.20 21.56
C PRO A 367 -19.51 -17.74 20.17
N ALA A 368 -20.80 -17.92 19.86
CA ALA A 368 -21.28 -18.35 18.56
C ALA A 368 -21.18 -17.27 17.47
N HIS A 369 -20.81 -16.04 17.83
CA HIS A 369 -20.43 -14.97 16.90
C HIS A 369 -18.92 -14.67 16.93
N GLY A 370 -18.11 -15.51 17.58
CA GLY A 370 -16.66 -15.34 17.66
C GLY A 370 -16.20 -14.26 18.64
N LEU A 371 -17.02 -13.94 19.65
CA LEU A 371 -16.68 -12.97 20.71
C LEU A 371 -16.25 -13.71 21.99
N PRO A 372 -15.04 -13.48 22.52
CA PRO A 372 -14.58 -14.14 23.73
C PRO A 372 -15.35 -13.67 24.97
N ALA A 373 -15.53 -14.57 25.94
CA ALA A 373 -16.01 -14.19 27.26
C ALA A 373 -14.95 -13.33 27.95
N GLY A 374 -15.32 -12.11 28.37
CA GLY A 374 -14.43 -11.18 29.07
C GLY A 374 -13.88 -10.02 28.23
N SER A 375 -13.99 -10.06 26.91
CA SER A 375 -13.57 -8.97 26.03
C SER A 375 -14.63 -7.88 25.92
N PHE A 376 -14.19 -6.62 25.84
CA PHE A 376 -15.08 -5.50 25.50
C PHE A 376 -15.14 -5.32 23.98
N TRP A 377 -16.33 -5.07 23.45
CA TRP A 377 -16.54 -4.92 22.01
C TRP A 377 -17.66 -3.93 21.69
N MET A 378 -17.60 -3.43 20.45
CA MET A 378 -18.66 -2.67 19.81
C MET A 378 -18.76 -3.11 18.35
N ALA A 379 -19.97 -3.40 17.88
CA ALA A 379 -20.23 -3.95 16.56
C ALA A 379 -21.38 -3.21 15.88
N ALA A 380 -21.34 -3.12 14.55
CA ALA A 380 -22.46 -2.55 13.79
C ALA A 380 -23.72 -3.41 13.99
N CYS A 381 -24.85 -2.74 14.20
CA CYS A 381 -26.15 -3.37 14.38
C CYS A 381 -27.01 -3.15 13.13
N PRO A 382 -27.33 -4.22 12.38
CA PRO A 382 -28.29 -4.12 11.28
C PRO A 382 -29.67 -3.63 11.77
N PRO A 383 -30.38 -2.83 10.94
CA PRO A 383 -31.67 -2.24 11.30
C PRO A 383 -32.76 -3.25 11.66
N ASP A 384 -32.67 -4.46 11.11
CA ASP A 384 -33.66 -5.53 11.19
C ASP A 384 -33.46 -6.47 12.39
N VAL A 385 -32.39 -6.28 13.18
CA VAL A 385 -32.16 -7.05 14.40
C VAL A 385 -33.26 -6.78 15.42
N ARG A 386 -33.74 -7.83 16.09
CA ARG A 386 -34.75 -7.73 17.16
C ARG A 386 -34.08 -7.69 18.53
N LEU A 387 -34.46 -6.71 19.35
CA LEU A 387 -33.85 -6.41 20.66
C LEU A 387 -34.94 -6.25 21.73
N ILE A 388 -34.65 -6.60 22.98
CA ILE A 388 -35.52 -6.32 24.13
C ILE A 388 -34.87 -5.22 24.97
N ALA A 389 -35.54 -4.06 25.07
CA ALA A 389 -35.08 -2.95 25.90
C ALA A 389 -35.32 -3.26 27.39
N ALA A 390 -34.54 -2.62 28.27
CA ALA A 390 -34.74 -2.75 29.70
C ALA A 390 -36.14 -2.27 30.12
N GLY A 391 -36.97 -3.16 30.67
CA GLY A 391 -38.35 -2.87 31.08
C GLY A 391 -39.43 -3.22 30.07
N GLU A 392 -39.07 -3.73 28.88
CA GLU A 392 -40.01 -4.20 27.86
C GLU A 392 -40.14 -5.74 27.89
N GLU A 393 -41.35 -6.26 27.67
CA GLU A 393 -41.60 -7.73 27.64
C GLU A 393 -41.44 -8.33 26.23
N GLN A 394 -41.55 -7.53 25.17
CA GLN A 394 -41.53 -8.01 23.79
C GLN A 394 -40.32 -7.49 22.99
N PRO A 395 -39.76 -8.31 22.09
CA PRO A 395 -38.69 -7.87 21.21
C PRO A 395 -39.19 -6.88 20.15
N VAL A 396 -38.47 -5.77 20.03
CA VAL A 396 -38.70 -4.67 19.08
C VAL A 396 -37.56 -4.63 18.06
N MET A 397 -37.84 -4.21 16.82
CA MET A 397 -36.78 -4.00 15.83
C MET A 397 -35.83 -2.89 16.25
N ALA A 398 -34.54 -3.03 15.96
CA ALA A 398 -33.51 -2.04 16.29
C ALA A 398 -33.84 -0.66 15.71
N THR A 399 -34.41 -0.60 14.50
CA THR A 399 -34.92 0.66 13.90
C THR A 399 -36.05 1.29 14.69
N ALA A 400 -37.05 0.51 15.08
CA ALA A 400 -38.18 1.02 15.85
C ALA A 400 -37.74 1.51 17.24
N LEU A 401 -36.77 0.83 17.85
CA LEU A 401 -36.14 1.29 19.08
C LEU A 401 -35.31 2.56 18.83
N ALA A 402 -34.59 2.65 17.71
CA ALA A 402 -33.79 3.83 17.37
C ALA A 402 -34.64 5.08 17.14
N ASP A 403 -35.84 4.94 16.59
CA ASP A 403 -36.76 6.05 16.32
C ASP A 403 -37.48 6.56 17.57
N SER A 404 -37.53 5.77 18.65
CA SER A 404 -38.09 6.22 19.93
C SER A 404 -37.08 6.98 20.80
N LEU A 405 -35.79 6.99 20.45
CA LEU A 405 -34.74 7.62 21.25
C LEU A 405 -34.58 9.11 20.94
N ALA A 406 -34.66 9.93 22.00
CA ALA A 406 -34.28 11.34 21.92
C ALA A 406 -32.75 11.47 21.76
N SER A 407 -32.33 12.17 20.70
CA SER A 407 -30.91 12.38 20.39
C SER A 407 -30.39 13.69 20.98
N LEU A 408 -29.16 13.68 21.49
CA LEU A 408 -28.46 14.86 21.99
C LEU A 408 -27.27 15.19 21.08
N PRO A 409 -26.88 16.47 20.95
CA PRO A 409 -25.71 16.82 20.18
C PRO A 409 -24.48 16.23 20.90
N LEU A 410 -23.58 15.64 20.13
CA LEU A 410 -22.39 15.00 20.72
C LEU A 410 -21.32 16.06 20.99
N PRO A 411 -20.90 16.28 22.26
CA PRO A 411 -19.81 17.19 22.57
C PRO A 411 -18.47 16.48 22.35
N LEU A 412 -18.14 16.21 21.08
CA LEU A 412 -16.89 15.56 20.73
C LEU A 412 -15.77 16.61 20.75
N ALA A 413 -14.93 16.59 21.79
CA ALA A 413 -13.62 17.22 21.73
C ALA A 413 -12.71 16.27 20.94
N MET A 414 -12.60 16.48 19.63
CA MET A 414 -11.80 15.62 18.77
C MET A 414 -10.39 16.19 18.63
N SER A 415 -9.46 15.41 18.08
CA SER A 415 -8.12 15.92 17.74
C SER A 415 -8.23 17.04 16.68
N PRO A 416 -7.30 18.01 16.63
CA PRO A 416 -7.34 19.10 15.63
C PRO A 416 -7.53 18.57 14.21
N GLY A 417 -8.53 19.08 13.48
CA GLY A 417 -8.94 18.61 12.15
C GLY A 417 -10.10 17.61 12.14
N TRP A 418 -10.55 17.14 13.31
CA TRP A 418 -11.77 16.35 13.46
C TRP A 418 -12.96 17.17 13.97
N ASP A 419 -12.71 18.34 14.57
CA ASP A 419 -13.76 19.23 15.12
C ASP A 419 -14.71 19.77 14.04
N GLU A 420 -14.24 19.98 12.81
CA GLU A 420 -15.08 20.39 11.66
C GLU A 420 -16.09 19.31 11.24
N MET A 421 -15.79 18.03 11.50
CA MET A 421 -16.67 16.89 11.18
C MET A 421 -17.61 16.52 12.32
N ALA A 422 -17.30 16.87 13.57
CA ALA A 422 -18.19 16.65 14.71
C ALA A 422 -19.44 17.54 14.63
N ALA A 423 -19.34 18.68 13.93
CA ALA A 423 -20.45 19.58 13.67
C ALA A 423 -21.55 18.86 12.87
N GLY A 424 -22.68 18.56 13.53
CA GLY A 424 -23.84 17.93 12.88
C GLY A 424 -24.16 16.50 13.32
N TRP A 425 -23.34 15.89 14.20
CA TRP A 425 -23.64 14.56 14.76
C TRP A 425 -24.46 14.61 16.05
N TRP A 426 -25.50 13.78 16.09
CA TRP A 426 -26.37 13.58 17.24
C TRP A 426 -26.36 12.11 17.66
N GLY A 427 -26.36 11.85 18.95
CA GLY A 427 -26.29 10.50 19.50
C GLY A 427 -27.34 10.24 20.58
N ALA A 428 -27.82 9.01 20.63
CA ALA A 428 -28.64 8.47 21.72
C ALA A 428 -28.19 7.04 22.05
N GLY A 429 -28.48 6.57 23.26
CA GLY A 429 -28.21 5.19 23.62
C GLY A 429 -29.09 4.68 24.75
N VAL A 430 -29.43 3.40 24.70
CA VAL A 430 -30.33 2.72 25.65
C VAL A 430 -29.73 1.39 26.12
N ALA A 431 -29.92 1.08 27.41
CA ALA A 431 -29.56 -0.22 27.96
C ALA A 431 -30.61 -1.27 27.59
N LEU A 432 -30.14 -2.45 27.22
CA LEU A 432 -30.98 -3.60 26.86
C LEU A 432 -31.13 -4.51 28.09
N ALA A 433 -32.31 -5.13 28.24
CA ALA A 433 -32.53 -6.12 29.29
C ALA A 433 -31.59 -7.31 29.06
N GLY A 434 -31.14 -7.95 30.15
CA GLY A 434 -30.48 -9.25 30.07
C GLY A 434 -31.44 -10.23 29.40
N LEU A 435 -31.10 -10.69 28.19
CA LEU A 435 -31.89 -11.68 27.45
C LEU A 435 -31.58 -13.09 28.00
N ASP A 436 -31.69 -13.28 29.32
CA ASP A 436 -31.62 -14.60 29.94
C ASP A 436 -33.02 -15.22 29.93
N ARG A 437 -33.19 -16.19 29.04
CA ARG A 437 -34.47 -16.89 28.81
C ARG A 437 -34.86 -17.83 29.98
N GLU A 438 -34.07 -17.92 31.04
CA GLU A 438 -34.32 -18.80 32.19
C GLU A 438 -34.45 -18.10 33.56
N ALA A 439 -34.33 -16.78 33.64
CA ALA A 439 -34.43 -16.04 34.92
C ALA A 439 -35.61 -15.05 34.97
N SER A 440 -36.71 -15.36 34.28
CA SER A 440 -37.97 -14.59 34.38
C SER A 440 -38.74 -14.90 35.69
N ASP A 441 -38.04 -15.19 36.79
CA ASP A 441 -38.70 -15.31 38.08
C ASP A 441 -37.83 -14.79 39.24
N ARG A 442 -38.36 -13.73 39.86
CA ARG A 442 -38.06 -13.15 41.18
C ARG A 442 -36.97 -12.06 41.33
N ARG A 443 -37.52 -10.83 41.33
CA ARG A 443 -37.33 -9.71 42.29
C ARG A 443 -36.05 -8.87 42.25
N CYS A 444 -36.29 -7.57 42.49
CA CYS A 444 -35.38 -6.47 42.88
C CYS A 444 -34.65 -5.76 41.74
N LEU A 445 -34.42 -4.46 41.74
CA LEU A 445 -34.81 -3.31 42.58
C LEU A 445 -34.40 -2.05 41.77
N GLU A 446 -35.28 -1.06 41.74
CA GLU A 446 -35.02 0.38 41.93
C GLU A 446 -33.61 0.98 41.72
N SER A 447 -33.66 2.09 40.98
CA SER A 447 -32.80 3.27 41.09
C SER A 447 -31.39 3.21 40.50
N ALA A 448 -31.16 4.22 39.66
CA ALA A 448 -29.88 4.70 39.22
C ALA A 448 -28.94 5.06 40.38
N ARG A 449 -27.64 4.94 40.09
CA ARG A 449 -26.44 5.27 40.89
C ARG A 449 -26.02 4.20 41.89
N GLU A 450 -24.87 3.56 41.63
CA GLU A 450 -23.71 3.54 42.54
C GLU A 450 -22.52 2.75 41.95
N ALA A 451 -21.36 2.98 42.56
CA ALA A 451 -19.98 2.62 42.22
C ALA A 451 -19.69 1.13 41.91
N PRO A 452 -18.55 0.79 41.26
CA PRO A 452 -18.23 -0.59 40.92
C PRO A 452 -17.88 -1.40 42.18
N PRO A 453 -18.42 -2.61 42.38
CA PRO A 453 -17.89 -3.51 43.39
C PRO A 453 -16.56 -4.08 42.90
N ALA A 454 -15.56 -4.09 43.79
CA ALA A 454 -14.35 -4.86 43.58
C ALA A 454 -14.70 -6.36 43.52
N GLY A 455 -14.36 -7.01 42.40
CA GLY A 455 -14.53 -8.45 42.21
C GLY A 455 -15.89 -8.84 41.62
N MET A 456 -16.06 -8.64 40.31
CA MET A 456 -17.11 -9.32 39.53
C MET A 456 -16.46 -10.27 38.52
N ALA A 457 -16.86 -11.54 38.58
CA ALA A 457 -16.45 -12.57 37.63
C ALA A 457 -16.96 -12.26 36.22
N ALA A 458 -16.08 -12.40 35.23
CA ALA A 458 -16.42 -12.28 33.81
C ALA A 458 -17.46 -13.35 33.43
N GLY A 459 -18.72 -12.94 33.19
CA GLY A 459 -19.74 -13.89 32.74
C GLY A 459 -21.21 -13.48 32.86
N SER A 460 -21.59 -12.41 33.58
CA SER A 460 -23.01 -11.99 33.60
C SER A 460 -23.34 -11.11 32.38
N LEU A 461 -24.19 -11.60 31.48
CA LEU A 461 -24.70 -10.90 30.29
C LEU A 461 -25.83 -9.89 30.60
N SER A 462 -25.70 -9.17 31.71
CA SER A 462 -26.50 -7.98 31.99
C SER A 462 -25.73 -6.73 31.53
N GLY A 463 -26.34 -5.88 30.70
CA GLY A 463 -25.76 -4.55 30.36
C GLY A 463 -25.31 -4.30 28.92
N LEU A 464 -25.96 -4.93 27.92
CA LEU A 464 -25.77 -4.54 26.52
C LEU A 464 -26.40 -3.17 26.25
N ARG A 465 -25.80 -2.39 25.35
CA ARG A 465 -26.26 -1.05 24.99
C ARG A 465 -26.43 -0.95 23.47
N LEU A 466 -27.57 -0.43 23.04
CA LEU A 466 -27.78 0.04 21.68
C LEU A 466 -27.44 1.53 21.65
N LEU A 467 -26.56 1.91 20.73
CA LEU A 467 -26.26 3.31 20.40
C LEU A 467 -26.79 3.61 19.00
N VAL A 468 -27.24 4.84 18.82
CA VAL A 468 -27.79 5.36 17.57
C VAL A 468 -27.14 6.70 17.31
N LEU A 469 -26.47 6.81 16.16
CA LEU A 469 -25.86 8.04 15.68
C LEU A 469 -26.62 8.52 14.44
N ARG A 470 -26.96 9.80 14.43
CA ARG A 470 -27.65 10.46 13.32
C ARG A 470 -26.79 11.60 12.82
N HIS A 471 -26.52 11.62 11.52
CA HIS A 471 -25.84 12.73 10.85
C HIS A 471 -26.87 13.66 10.19
N VAL A 472 -26.72 14.97 10.41
CA VAL A 472 -27.51 15.99 9.71
C VAL A 472 -26.56 16.72 8.76
N ASP A 473 -26.53 16.29 7.49
CA ASP A 473 -25.74 16.96 6.46
C ASP A 473 -26.33 18.34 6.13
N GLY A 474 -25.51 19.37 6.25
CA GLY A 474 -25.64 20.59 5.46
C GLY A 474 -24.86 20.41 4.15
N GLU A 475 -25.59 20.32 3.04
CA GLU A 475 -25.15 20.64 1.66
C GLU A 475 -24.35 19.65 0.78
N ALA A 476 -24.04 18.40 1.15
CA ALA A 476 -23.46 17.45 0.17
C ALA A 476 -24.17 16.08 0.13
N GLU A 477 -24.92 15.85 -0.95
CA GLU A 477 -25.51 14.59 -1.45
C GLU A 477 -25.54 13.36 -0.51
N GLY A 478 -26.69 13.14 0.15
CA GLY A 478 -27.02 11.84 0.76
C GLY A 478 -28.07 11.95 1.85
N ARG A 479 -28.95 10.96 1.98
CA ARG A 479 -29.95 10.89 3.06
C ARG A 479 -29.26 10.97 4.44
N PRO A 480 -29.92 11.50 5.49
CA PRO A 480 -29.37 11.49 6.85
C PRO A 480 -28.95 10.06 7.22
N GLY A 481 -27.65 9.86 7.41
CA GLY A 481 -27.10 8.56 7.76
C GLY A 481 -27.44 8.22 9.20
N VAL A 482 -28.24 7.17 9.42
CA VAL A 482 -28.44 6.57 10.74
C VAL A 482 -27.49 5.39 10.87
N GLN A 483 -26.62 5.42 11.87
CA GLN A 483 -25.76 4.30 12.24
C GLN A 483 -26.21 3.73 13.58
N MET A 484 -26.35 2.41 13.66
CA MET A 484 -26.73 1.68 14.87
C MET A 484 -25.62 0.71 15.27
N MET A 485 -25.34 0.61 16.56
CA MET A 485 -24.27 -0.23 17.07
C MET A 485 -24.63 -0.83 18.42
N LEU A 486 -24.20 -2.08 18.63
CA LEU A 486 -24.33 -2.80 19.88
C LEU A 486 -22.99 -2.84 20.59
N SER A 487 -23.01 -2.67 21.91
CA SER A 487 -21.81 -2.77 22.74
C SER A 487 -22.11 -3.41 24.09
N ASN A 488 -21.16 -4.19 24.60
CA ASN A 488 -21.13 -4.67 25.97
C ASN A 488 -20.27 -3.78 26.89
N VAL A 489 -19.84 -2.61 26.42
CA VAL A 489 -19.01 -1.68 27.21
C VAL A 489 -19.87 -1.02 28.29
N PRO A 490 -19.53 -1.19 29.58
CA PRO A 490 -20.30 -0.63 30.66
C PRO A 490 -20.20 0.89 30.69
N ALA A 491 -21.25 1.56 31.18
CA ALA A 491 -21.27 3.02 31.32
C ALA A 491 -20.15 3.55 32.23
N SER A 492 -19.63 2.73 33.14
CA SER A 492 -18.47 3.06 33.98
C SER A 492 -17.15 3.15 33.22
N LEU A 493 -17.06 2.52 32.04
CA LEU A 493 -15.87 2.58 31.17
C LEU A 493 -16.01 3.68 30.11
N ALA A 494 -17.19 3.81 29.52
CA ALA A 494 -17.49 4.87 28.55
C ALA A 494 -18.99 5.23 28.54
N ASP A 495 -19.27 6.53 28.62
CA ASP A 495 -20.62 7.05 28.42
C ASP A 495 -21.04 6.97 26.93
N ASN A 496 -22.27 7.37 26.62
CA ASN A 496 -22.78 7.31 25.24
C ASN A 496 -21.96 8.19 24.28
N ALA A 497 -21.50 9.36 24.75
CA ALA A 497 -20.76 10.31 23.93
C ALA A 497 -19.36 9.78 23.57
N ARG A 498 -18.66 9.17 24.54
CA ARG A 498 -17.35 8.54 24.34
C ARG A 498 -17.45 7.29 23.46
N LEU A 499 -18.49 6.47 23.63
CA LEU A 499 -18.73 5.34 22.72
C LEU A 499 -19.03 5.79 21.29
N ALA A 500 -19.82 6.85 21.12
CA ALA A 500 -20.05 7.47 19.82
C ALA A 500 -18.74 7.97 19.19
N ALA A 501 -17.90 8.64 19.96
CA ALA A 501 -16.58 9.11 19.53
C ALA A 501 -15.70 7.95 19.04
N TRP A 502 -15.59 6.90 19.85
CA TRP A 502 -14.80 5.71 19.54
C TRP A 502 -15.28 5.00 18.27
N TRP A 503 -16.60 4.93 18.06
CA TRP A 503 -17.17 4.37 16.84
C TRP A 503 -16.80 5.20 15.61
N LEU A 504 -16.94 6.53 15.68
CA LEU A 504 -16.59 7.43 14.58
C LEU A 504 -15.09 7.37 14.26
N TYR A 505 -14.23 7.31 15.28
CA TYR A 505 -12.79 7.06 15.10
C TYR A 505 -12.56 5.75 14.34
N ALA A 506 -13.14 4.65 14.82
CA ALA A 506 -12.98 3.33 14.20
C ALA A 506 -13.46 3.29 12.74
N GLN A 507 -14.59 3.90 12.41
CA GLN A 507 -15.11 3.94 11.04
C GLN A 507 -14.17 4.66 10.08
N ARG A 508 -13.55 5.77 10.52
CA ARG A 508 -12.58 6.49 9.70
C ARG A 508 -11.30 5.64 9.54
N MET A 509 -10.81 5.10 10.65
CA MET A 509 -9.61 4.27 10.71
C MET A 509 -9.68 3.04 9.81
N ARG A 510 -10.87 2.53 9.49
CA ARG A 510 -11.03 1.41 8.54
C ARG A 510 -10.48 1.72 7.14
N ARG A 511 -10.35 2.99 6.75
CA ARG A 511 -9.67 3.35 5.49
C ARG A 511 -8.18 2.94 5.49
N ALA A 512 -7.57 2.75 6.67
CA ALA A 512 -6.21 2.24 6.80
C ALA A 512 -6.03 0.83 6.22
N PHE A 513 -7.07 -0.01 6.20
CA PHE A 513 -6.99 -1.35 5.59
C PHE A 513 -6.73 -1.26 4.08
N GLY A 514 -7.24 -0.23 3.40
CA GLY A 514 -6.90 0.04 1.99
C GLY A 514 -5.40 0.32 1.78
N LEU A 515 -4.76 1.00 2.73
CA LEU A 515 -3.31 1.25 2.72
C LEU A 515 -2.51 -0.03 2.94
N MET A 516 -3.01 -0.98 3.74
CA MET A 516 -2.34 -2.27 3.96
C MET A 516 -2.19 -3.07 2.66
N SER A 517 -3.19 -3.05 1.78
CA SER A 517 -3.11 -3.69 0.45
C SER A 517 -2.04 -3.06 -0.44
N GLN A 518 -1.86 -1.73 -0.37
CA GLN A 518 -0.81 -1.04 -1.11
C GLN A 518 0.59 -1.29 -0.49
N ALA A 519 0.68 -1.30 0.84
CA ALA A 519 1.90 -1.63 1.56
C ALA A 519 2.36 -3.06 1.24
N TRP A 520 1.42 -4.01 1.15
CA TRP A 520 1.69 -5.37 0.71
C TRP A 520 2.39 -5.40 -0.65
N LYS A 521 1.86 -4.67 -1.64
CA LYS A 521 2.43 -4.58 -3.00
C LYS A 521 3.84 -3.98 -2.99
N GLY A 522 4.04 -2.92 -2.20
CA GLY A 522 5.34 -2.24 -2.09
C GLY A 522 6.46 -3.06 -1.44
N LEU A 523 6.14 -4.15 -0.74
CA LEU A 523 7.14 -5.07 -0.18
C LEU A 523 7.76 -6.02 -1.22
N GLY A 524 7.31 -5.95 -2.48
CA GLY A 524 7.91 -6.58 -3.65
C GLY A 524 7.92 -8.12 -3.63
N ARG A 525 8.38 -8.72 -4.73
CA ARG A 525 8.71 -10.16 -4.82
C ARG A 525 10.05 -10.46 -4.12
N ALA A 526 10.22 -10.02 -2.88
CA ALA A 526 11.30 -10.50 -2.01
C ALA A 526 11.17 -12.02 -1.70
N VAL A 527 10.22 -12.72 -2.32
CA VAL A 527 10.11 -14.18 -2.41
C VAL A 527 10.91 -14.74 -3.60
N ASN A 528 12.11 -14.21 -3.86
CA ASN A 528 13.21 -15.05 -4.38
C ASN A 528 14.17 -15.46 -3.24
N MET A 529 13.79 -15.16 -2.00
CA MET A 529 14.41 -15.70 -0.79
C MET A 529 14.19 -17.20 -0.72
N ALA A 530 15.27 -17.94 -0.98
CA ALA A 530 15.48 -19.34 -0.65
C ALA A 530 14.81 -20.43 -1.53
N VAL A 531 14.94 -20.34 -2.85
CA VAL A 531 15.23 -21.55 -3.64
C VAL A 531 16.76 -21.66 -3.75
N GLY A 532 17.40 -21.88 -2.61
CA GLY A 532 18.73 -22.48 -2.59
C GLY A 532 18.55 -23.99 -2.72
N ASP A 533 19.32 -24.60 -3.61
CA ASP A 533 19.13 -25.97 -4.13
C ASP A 533 19.26 -27.13 -3.12
N GLU A 534 19.31 -26.90 -1.80
CA GLU A 534 19.64 -27.97 -0.83
C GLU A 534 18.90 -27.91 0.52
N ALA A 535 17.58 -27.62 0.53
CA ALA A 535 16.76 -27.80 1.74
C ALA A 535 15.57 -28.73 1.47
N SER A 536 15.28 -29.65 2.40
CA SER A 536 14.13 -30.56 2.32
C SER A 536 12.82 -29.79 2.07
N ALA A 537 11.89 -30.39 1.33
CA ALA A 537 10.60 -29.76 0.98
C ALA A 537 9.84 -29.20 2.21
N ALA A 538 9.96 -29.85 3.37
CA ALA A 538 9.37 -29.38 4.62
C ALA A 538 10.02 -28.09 5.15
N GLY A 539 11.35 -27.96 5.03
CA GLY A 539 12.07 -26.75 5.44
C GLY A 539 11.79 -25.54 4.53
N GLN A 540 11.60 -25.77 3.23
CA GLN A 540 11.22 -24.73 2.29
C GLN A 540 9.81 -24.18 2.57
N GLN A 541 8.83 -25.06 2.84
CA GLN A 541 7.46 -24.65 3.15
C GLN A 541 7.35 -23.83 4.45
N SER A 542 8.09 -24.21 5.48
CA SER A 542 8.12 -23.49 6.76
C SER A 542 8.66 -22.06 6.59
N ARG A 543 9.73 -21.88 5.79
CA ARG A 543 10.31 -20.55 5.49
C ARG A 543 9.35 -19.66 4.70
N LEU A 544 8.65 -20.21 3.70
CA LEU A 544 7.65 -19.48 2.93
C LEU A 544 6.50 -18.99 3.81
N THR A 545 5.99 -19.87 4.68
CA THR A 545 4.92 -19.55 5.62
C THR A 545 5.30 -18.41 6.56
N GLU A 546 6.50 -18.47 7.12
CA GLU A 546 7.00 -17.42 8.01
C GLU A 546 7.22 -16.09 7.28
N THR A 547 7.69 -16.14 6.03
CA THR A 547 7.85 -14.96 5.17
C THR A 547 6.49 -14.30 4.90
N MET A 548 5.44 -15.09 4.64
CA MET A 548 4.07 -14.56 4.45
C MET A 548 3.53 -13.90 5.72
N ARG A 549 3.75 -14.49 6.90
CA ARG A 549 3.36 -13.90 8.19
C ARG A 549 4.07 -12.56 8.43
N MET A 550 5.39 -12.53 8.20
CA MET A 550 6.19 -11.31 8.32
C MET A 550 5.74 -10.21 7.36
N ARG A 551 5.44 -10.57 6.11
CA ARG A 551 4.92 -9.62 5.12
C ARG A 551 3.57 -9.05 5.54
N ALA A 552 2.68 -9.90 6.07
CA ALA A 552 1.37 -9.48 6.56
C ALA A 552 1.47 -8.54 7.77
N LEU A 553 2.39 -8.82 8.71
CA LEU A 553 2.68 -7.95 9.87
C LEU A 553 3.17 -6.57 9.43
N LEU A 554 4.16 -6.54 8.54
CA LEU A 554 4.70 -5.29 8.05
C LEU A 554 3.67 -4.49 7.25
N ALA A 555 2.86 -5.15 6.41
CA ALA A 555 1.78 -4.50 5.67
C ALA A 555 0.73 -3.88 6.63
N GLY A 556 0.35 -4.59 7.69
CA GLY A 556 -0.53 -4.06 8.74
C GLY A 556 0.04 -2.81 9.42
N GLN A 557 1.30 -2.89 9.84
CA GLN A 557 1.97 -1.81 10.55
C GLN A 557 2.17 -0.58 9.65
N MET A 558 2.44 -0.77 8.37
CA MET A 558 2.50 0.30 7.37
C MET A 558 1.14 0.92 7.10
N GLY A 559 0.06 0.14 7.12
CA GLY A 559 -1.30 0.68 7.08
C GLY A 559 -1.57 1.63 8.25
N ALA A 560 -1.15 1.25 9.46
CA ALA A 560 -1.25 2.10 10.65
C ALA A 560 -0.43 3.40 10.51
N LEU A 561 0.82 3.31 10.02
CA LEU A 561 1.66 4.49 9.75
C LEU A 561 1.07 5.40 8.67
N GLY A 562 0.63 4.83 7.55
CA GLY A 562 0.02 5.59 6.46
C GLY A 562 -1.23 6.33 6.92
N TRP A 563 -2.02 5.70 7.80
CA TRP A 563 -3.16 6.36 8.44
C TRP A 563 -2.72 7.57 9.27
N GLN A 564 -1.71 7.41 10.14
CA GLN A 564 -1.15 8.51 10.94
C GLN A 564 -0.63 9.63 10.05
N ALA A 565 0.11 9.30 8.99
CA ALA A 565 0.67 10.27 8.05
C ALA A 565 -0.41 11.16 7.42
N ILE A 566 -1.54 10.56 7.01
CA ILE A 566 -2.63 11.30 6.36
C ILE A 566 -3.50 12.05 7.38
N HIS A 567 -3.81 11.46 8.53
CA HIS A 567 -4.92 11.93 9.39
C HIS A 567 -4.50 12.52 10.73
N ALA A 568 -3.33 12.20 11.25
CA ALA A 568 -2.93 12.67 12.56
C ALA A 568 -2.46 14.12 12.50
N GLY A 569 -3.06 15.00 13.32
CA GLY A 569 -2.65 16.41 13.39
C GLY A 569 -1.18 16.57 13.77
N HIS A 570 -0.67 15.70 14.66
CA HIS A 570 0.72 15.71 15.07
C HIS A 570 1.70 15.22 13.98
N ALA A 571 1.24 14.61 12.88
CA ALA A 571 2.08 14.12 11.77
C ALA A 571 2.47 15.22 10.76
N GLU A 572 2.21 16.49 11.06
CA GLU A 572 2.63 17.63 10.23
C GLU A 572 4.14 17.62 9.85
N PRO A 573 5.08 17.34 10.78
CA PRO A 573 6.50 17.23 10.41
C PRO A 573 6.79 16.11 9.38
N LEU A 574 6.09 14.98 9.50
CA LEU A 574 6.21 13.87 8.57
C LEU A 574 5.67 14.26 7.19
N ARG A 575 4.51 14.94 7.12
CA ARG A 575 3.91 15.36 5.86
C ARG A 575 4.80 16.30 5.07
N ARG A 576 5.40 17.31 5.72
CA ARG A 576 6.41 18.17 5.09
C ARG A 576 7.62 17.41 4.60
N ALA A 577 8.05 16.37 5.32
CA ALA A 577 9.14 15.51 4.87
C ALA A 577 8.75 14.67 3.63
N LEU A 578 7.50 14.19 3.56
CA LEU A 578 6.98 13.46 2.39
C LEU A 578 6.81 14.37 1.17
N GLU A 579 6.29 15.58 1.36
CA GLU A 579 6.23 16.64 0.34
C GLU A 579 7.62 16.92 -0.23
N ALA A 580 8.61 17.15 0.65
CA ALA A 580 9.98 17.42 0.26
C ALA A 580 10.68 16.23 -0.43
N ALA A 581 10.43 15.00 0.03
CA ALA A 581 11.14 13.82 -0.46
C ALA A 581 10.51 13.16 -1.71
N ALA A 582 9.20 13.32 -1.91
CA ALA A 582 8.46 12.59 -2.93
C ALA A 582 7.44 13.45 -3.70
N GLY A 583 7.35 14.76 -3.42
CA GLY A 583 6.29 15.61 -3.99
C GLY A 583 4.89 15.14 -3.60
N TRP A 584 4.77 14.49 -2.43
CA TRP A 584 3.52 13.91 -1.94
C TRP A 584 2.54 14.99 -1.48
N ASP A 585 1.26 14.82 -1.79
CA ASP A 585 0.16 15.65 -1.29
C ASP A 585 -0.81 14.80 -0.46
N ARG A 586 -1.53 15.41 0.48
CA ARG A 586 -2.51 14.75 1.35
C ARG A 586 -3.71 14.18 0.58
N GLU A 587 -4.03 14.75 -0.58
CA GLU A 587 -5.07 14.25 -1.49
C GLU A 587 -4.58 13.09 -2.38
N ASP A 588 -3.28 12.77 -2.32
CA ASP A 588 -2.74 11.67 -3.11
C ASP A 588 -3.37 10.33 -2.73
N SER A 589 -3.53 9.51 -3.75
CA SER A 589 -4.00 8.13 -3.61
C SER A 589 -3.16 7.29 -2.63
N ALA A 590 -3.79 6.25 -2.09
CA ALA A 590 -3.19 5.31 -1.14
C ALA A 590 -1.84 4.72 -1.59
N TRP A 591 -1.65 4.48 -2.89
CA TRP A 591 -0.40 3.93 -3.43
C TRP A 591 0.74 4.94 -3.39
N ARG A 592 0.50 6.21 -3.74
CA ARG A 592 1.50 7.29 -3.66
C ARG A 592 1.94 7.55 -2.23
N THR A 593 0.99 7.50 -1.29
CA THR A 593 1.30 7.63 0.14
C THR A 593 2.26 6.52 0.60
N MET A 594 2.01 5.27 0.19
CA MET A 594 2.93 4.18 0.52
C MET A 594 4.29 4.31 -0.16
N ASP A 595 4.33 4.67 -1.45
CA ASP A 595 5.60 4.87 -2.17
C ASP A 595 6.46 5.95 -1.51
N ALA A 596 5.86 7.07 -1.13
CA ALA A 596 6.53 8.16 -0.42
C ALA A 596 7.10 7.71 0.94
N LEU A 597 6.31 6.95 1.72
CA LEU A 597 6.77 6.41 3.00
C LEU A 597 7.93 5.42 2.85
N TRP A 598 7.91 4.56 1.82
CA TRP A 598 9.02 3.66 1.54
C TRP A 598 10.31 4.39 1.19
N ARG A 599 10.22 5.44 0.37
CA ARG A 599 11.37 6.32 0.06
C ARG A 599 11.89 7.00 1.32
N LEU A 600 10.99 7.45 2.19
CA LEU A 600 11.39 8.10 3.44
C LEU A 600 12.10 7.12 4.39
N PHE A 601 11.65 5.87 4.46
CA PHE A 601 12.35 4.81 5.20
C PHE A 601 13.76 4.58 4.64
N ALA A 602 13.90 4.53 3.32
CA ALA A 602 15.20 4.42 2.65
C ALA A 602 16.16 5.54 3.08
N LEU A 603 15.69 6.79 3.00
CA LEU A 603 16.42 7.98 3.40
C LEU A 603 16.78 7.96 4.89
N GLN A 604 15.84 7.56 5.75
CA GLN A 604 16.07 7.47 7.19
C GLN A 604 17.07 6.36 7.56
N ALA A 605 17.06 5.22 6.86
CA ALA A 605 18.03 4.14 7.07
C ALA A 605 19.46 4.61 6.84
N MET A 606 19.69 5.37 5.77
CA MET A 606 20.97 6.02 5.50
C MET A 606 21.38 6.97 6.63
N ASN A 607 20.43 7.67 7.24
CA ASN A 607 20.66 8.58 8.36
C ASN A 607 20.94 7.87 9.71
N THR A 608 20.31 6.73 10.00
CA THR A 608 20.47 6.08 11.32
C THR A 608 21.85 5.47 11.57
N GLY A 609 22.53 5.00 10.51
CA GLY A 609 23.94 4.58 10.60
C GLY A 609 24.92 5.74 10.86
N LEU A 610 24.44 7.00 10.84
CA LEU A 610 25.19 8.21 11.19
C LEU A 610 25.08 8.60 12.68
N SER A 611 24.10 8.06 13.42
CA SER A 611 23.93 8.41 14.85
C SER A 611 24.69 7.46 15.79
N ALA A 612 24.93 6.21 15.37
CA ALA A 612 25.65 5.23 16.17
C ALA A 612 27.16 5.56 16.26
N SER A 613 27.75 6.20 15.24
CA SER A 613 29.14 6.68 15.22
C SER A 613 29.38 7.86 16.16
N LEU A 614 28.37 8.71 16.41
CA LEU A 614 28.47 9.84 17.33
C LEU A 614 28.42 9.43 18.81
N SER A 615 27.81 8.28 19.14
CA SER A 615 27.83 7.73 20.51
C SER A 615 29.13 6.99 20.88
N ALA A 616 29.99 6.71 19.90
CA ALA A 616 31.25 5.96 20.08
C ALA A 616 32.50 6.87 20.13
N SER A 617 32.34 8.19 20.10
CA SER A 617 33.46 9.14 20.23
C SER A 617 33.58 9.61 21.69
N PRO A 618 34.66 9.28 22.42
CA PRO A 618 34.88 9.75 23.78
C PRO A 618 35.34 11.21 23.73
N GLY A 619 34.40 12.14 23.77
CA GLY A 619 34.79 13.56 23.79
C GLY A 619 33.68 14.56 23.56
N LEU A 620 32.52 14.41 24.19
CA LEU A 620 31.55 15.51 24.40
C LEU A 620 30.54 15.11 25.49
N GLN A 621 31.02 15.07 26.73
CA GLN A 621 30.22 15.40 27.91
C GLN A 621 30.81 16.69 28.49
N ALA A 622 30.10 17.79 28.28
CA ALA A 622 30.20 19.03 29.04
C ALA A 622 28.82 19.68 29.04
#